data_AF-A0A377AED9-F1
#
_entry.id   AF-A0A377AED9-F1
#
_cell.length_a   1.000
_cell.length_b   1.000
_cell.length_c   1.000
_cell.angle_alpha   90.00
_cell.angle_beta   90.00
_cell.angle_gamma   90.00
#
_symmetry.space_group_name_H-M   'P 1'
#
loop_
_entity.id
_entity.type
_entity.pdbx_description
1 polymer ?
#
loop_
_entity_poly.entity_id
_entity_poly.type
_entity_poly.pdbx_seq_one_letter_code
_entity_poly.pdbx_strand_id
1 'polypeptide(L)'
;MVTLDKPRLSAAIEEATQLGVKVFALPDGDVAASVLTCWQDNPYDVMYTIGGAPEGVISACAVKALGGDMQAELIDFCQAKGDYTENRQIAEQERKRCKAMGVDVNRVYSLDELVRGNDILFSATGVTGGELVNGIQQTAEWGADADITDRRRGPNV
;
A
#
# COMPACT_ATOMS: atom_id res chain seq x y z
N MET A 1 8.46 6.74 -9.74
CA MET A 1 8.39 6.27 -8.34
C MET A 1 7.18 6.88 -7.65
N VAL A 2 6.35 6.07 -7.01
CA VAL A 2 5.25 6.51 -6.13
C VAL A 2 5.60 6.28 -4.66
N THR A 3 5.20 7.20 -3.79
CA THR A 3 5.48 7.16 -2.35
C THR A 3 4.43 7.95 -1.56
N LEU A 4 4.52 7.97 -0.22
CA LEU A 4 3.70 8.81 0.63
C LEU A 4 4.39 10.16 0.94
N ASP A 5 3.64 11.25 0.91
CA ASP A 5 4.09 12.58 1.34
C ASP A 5 4.10 12.67 2.87
N LYS A 6 5.17 12.16 3.47
CA LYS A 6 5.37 12.18 4.92
C LYS A 6 6.83 12.55 5.23
N PRO A 7 7.13 13.27 6.33
CA PRO A 7 8.49 13.70 6.66
C PRO A 7 9.55 12.58 6.67
N ARG A 8 9.16 11.36 7.07
CA ARG A 8 10.04 10.18 7.09
C ARG A 8 10.51 9.71 5.70
N LEU A 9 9.90 10.20 4.62
CA LEU A 9 10.23 9.86 3.23
C LEU A 9 10.91 11.01 2.48
N SER A 10 11.06 12.19 3.08
CA SER A 10 11.64 13.37 2.43
C SER A 10 13.05 13.10 1.87
N ALA A 11 13.90 12.42 2.63
CA ALA A 11 15.25 12.07 2.17
C ALA A 11 15.23 11.17 0.92
N ALA A 12 14.35 10.18 0.87
CA ALA A 12 14.22 9.29 -0.28
C ALA A 12 13.61 9.99 -1.50
N ILE A 13 12.66 10.92 -1.27
CA ILE A 13 12.10 11.77 -2.32
C ILE A 13 13.18 12.66 -2.93
N GLU A 14 14.00 13.30 -2.10
CA GLU A 14 15.12 14.14 -2.52
C GLU A 14 16.15 13.33 -3.32
N GLU A 15 16.56 12.17 -2.82
CA GLU A 15 17.50 11.27 -3.50
C GLU A 15 16.96 10.82 -4.87
N ALA A 16 15.73 10.34 -4.93
CA ALA A 16 15.10 9.93 -6.19
C ALA A 16 15.02 11.10 -7.19
N THR A 17 14.67 12.30 -6.71
CA THR A 17 14.61 13.51 -7.55
C THR A 17 15.98 13.89 -8.09
N GLN A 18 17.04 13.80 -7.28
CA GLN A 18 18.43 14.06 -7.70
C GLN A 18 18.91 13.06 -8.75
N LEU A 19 18.42 11.81 -8.69
CA LEU A 19 18.67 10.78 -9.71
C LEU A 19 17.84 10.99 -11.00
N GLY A 20 17.01 12.03 -11.06
CA GLY A 20 16.14 12.33 -12.21
C GLY A 20 14.87 11.48 -12.28
N VAL A 21 14.54 10.75 -11.20
CA VAL A 21 13.31 9.95 -11.12
C VAL A 21 12.12 10.88 -10.93
N LYS A 22 11.06 10.69 -11.73
CA LYS A 22 9.77 11.35 -11.49
C LYS A 22 9.12 10.76 -10.23
N VAL A 23 8.87 11.61 -9.24
CA VAL A 23 8.27 11.21 -7.96
C VAL A 23 6.82 11.66 -7.86
N PHE A 24 5.94 10.73 -7.49
CA PHE A 24 4.55 10.98 -7.13
C PHE A 24 4.40 10.78 -5.62
N ALA A 25 4.27 11.87 -4.87
CA ALA A 25 4.09 11.84 -3.41
C ALA A 25 2.60 11.98 -3.08
N LEU A 26 2.00 10.89 -2.59
CA LEU A 26 0.58 10.80 -2.29
C LEU A 26 0.31 11.15 -0.82
N PRO A 27 -0.78 11.85 -0.48
CA PRO A 27 -1.08 12.16 0.92
C PRO A 27 -1.29 10.89 1.76
N ASP A 28 -2.02 9.91 1.21
CA ASP A 28 -2.34 8.59 1.78
C ASP A 28 -2.66 7.60 0.65
N GLY A 29 -2.93 6.32 0.97
CA GLY A 29 -3.40 5.32 0.01
C GLY A 29 -2.31 4.44 -0.59
N ASP A 30 -1.38 3.96 0.24
CA ASP A 30 -0.27 3.09 -0.18
C ASP A 30 -0.73 1.75 -0.78
N VAL A 31 -1.81 1.16 -0.27
CA VAL A 31 -2.39 -0.07 -0.87
C VAL A 31 -2.79 0.16 -2.32
N ALA A 32 -3.57 1.20 -2.61
CA ALA A 32 -4.00 1.49 -3.97
C ALA A 32 -2.81 1.80 -4.90
N ALA A 33 -1.83 2.57 -4.41
CA ALA A 33 -0.60 2.86 -5.15
C ALA A 33 0.17 1.59 -5.53
N SER A 34 0.31 0.63 -4.61
CA SER A 34 0.99 -0.66 -4.89
C SER A 34 0.28 -1.53 -5.92
N VAL A 35 -1.05 -1.43 -6.02
CA VAL A 35 -1.82 -2.13 -7.05
C VAL A 35 -1.60 -1.44 -8.40
N LEU A 36 -1.63 -0.12 -8.42
CA LEU A 36 -1.42 0.68 -9.61
C LEU A 36 -0.02 0.50 -10.21
N THR A 37 1.00 0.19 -9.40
CA THR A 37 2.34 -0.14 -9.94
C THR A 37 2.38 -1.42 -10.75
N CYS A 38 1.40 -2.31 -10.56
CA CYS A 38 1.27 -3.54 -11.35
C CYS A 38 0.37 -3.35 -12.59
N TRP A 39 -0.07 -2.13 -12.89
CA TRP A 39 -1.02 -1.83 -13.95
C TRP A 39 -0.32 -1.19 -15.16
N GLN A 40 -0.50 -1.73 -16.36
CA GLN A 40 0.24 -1.31 -17.56
C GLN A 40 -0.02 0.15 -17.96
N ASP A 41 -1.25 0.63 -17.80
CA ASP A 41 -1.66 1.99 -18.19
C ASP A 41 -1.55 3.01 -17.03
N ASN A 42 -0.63 2.79 -16.09
CA ASN A 42 -0.40 3.69 -14.95
C ASN A 42 1.04 4.24 -14.96
N PRO A 43 1.27 5.51 -14.60
CA PRO A 43 2.61 6.11 -14.61
C PRO A 43 3.51 5.69 -13.43
N TYR A 44 3.05 4.83 -12.51
CA TYR A 44 3.84 4.38 -11.37
C TYR A 44 4.64 3.11 -11.71
N ASP A 45 5.93 3.25 -11.97
CA ASP A 45 6.78 2.08 -12.29
C ASP A 45 7.25 1.30 -11.04
N VAL A 46 7.41 2.01 -9.92
CA VAL A 46 7.95 1.45 -8.66
C VAL A 46 7.38 2.21 -7.48
N MET A 47 7.14 1.50 -6.39
CA MET A 47 6.74 2.05 -5.11
C MET A 47 7.85 1.89 -4.07
N TYR A 48 8.19 2.98 -3.40
CA TYR A 48 9.08 2.98 -2.24
C TYR A 48 8.42 3.77 -1.12
N THR A 49 8.09 3.14 0.00
CA THR A 49 7.38 3.81 1.09
C THR A 49 7.65 3.18 2.45
N ILE A 50 7.34 3.92 3.51
CA ILE A 50 7.19 3.42 4.87
C ILE A 50 5.70 3.55 5.22
N GLY A 51 4.97 2.45 5.09
CA GLY A 51 3.53 2.34 5.33
C GLY A 51 3.19 1.58 6.62
N GLY A 52 1.92 1.23 6.78
CA GLY A 52 1.50 0.33 7.84
C GLY A 52 1.80 -1.12 7.49
N ALA A 53 2.25 -1.90 8.49
CA ALA A 53 2.58 -3.32 8.27
C ALA A 53 1.37 -4.17 7.82
N PRO A 54 0.16 -4.02 8.40
CA PRO A 54 -1.02 -4.74 7.90
C PRO A 54 -1.35 -4.40 6.44
N GLU A 55 -1.29 -3.12 6.08
CA GLU A 55 -1.51 -2.62 4.72
C GLU A 55 -0.47 -3.19 3.74
N GLY A 56 0.80 -3.29 4.17
CA GLY A 56 1.85 -3.94 3.38
C GLY A 56 1.56 -5.40 3.05
N VAL A 57 0.93 -6.16 3.95
CA VAL A 57 0.50 -7.55 3.67
C VAL A 57 -0.66 -7.57 2.67
N ILE A 58 -1.59 -6.62 2.74
CA ILE A 58 -2.69 -6.48 1.77
C ILE A 58 -2.12 -6.16 0.37
N SER A 59 -1.18 -5.23 0.30
CA SER A 59 -0.43 -4.91 -0.93
C SER A 59 0.27 -6.15 -1.48
N ALA A 60 0.97 -6.92 -0.65
CA ALA A 60 1.65 -8.14 -1.08
C ALA A 60 0.67 -9.16 -1.69
N CYS A 61 -0.53 -9.32 -1.13
CA CYS A 61 -1.56 -10.18 -1.71
C CYS A 61 -1.95 -9.71 -3.12
N ALA A 62 -2.22 -8.41 -3.28
CA ALA A 62 -2.62 -7.86 -4.57
C ALA A 62 -1.49 -7.92 -5.61
N VAL A 63 -0.27 -7.54 -5.23
CA VAL A 63 0.92 -7.59 -6.08
C VAL A 63 1.20 -9.02 -6.53
N LYS A 64 1.13 -10.01 -5.63
CA LYS A 64 1.32 -11.42 -5.98
C LYS A 64 0.23 -11.92 -6.93
N ALA A 65 -1.03 -11.57 -6.68
CA ALA A 65 -2.14 -11.94 -7.56
C ALA A 65 -2.02 -11.32 -8.97
N LEU A 66 -1.38 -10.15 -9.08
CA LEU A 66 -1.12 -9.46 -10.34
C LEU A 66 0.22 -9.85 -10.99
N GLY A 67 0.99 -10.76 -10.37
CA GLY A 67 2.27 -11.24 -10.90
C GLY A 67 3.43 -10.23 -10.79
N GLY A 68 3.33 -9.26 -9.89
CA GLY A 68 4.41 -8.32 -9.58
C GLY A 68 5.43 -8.88 -8.58
N ASP A 69 6.32 -8.00 -8.10
CA ASP A 69 7.30 -8.30 -7.07
C ASP A 69 7.23 -7.27 -5.95
N MET A 70 7.56 -7.68 -4.72
CA MET A 70 7.56 -6.83 -3.54
C MET A 70 8.55 -7.36 -2.51
N GLN A 71 9.24 -6.42 -1.87
CA GLN A 71 10.02 -6.66 -0.66
C GLN A 71 9.51 -5.73 0.44
N ALA A 72 9.53 -6.21 1.68
CA ALA A 72 9.15 -5.40 2.83
C ALA A 72 10.05 -5.66 4.02
N GLU A 73 10.27 -4.63 4.84
CA GLU A 73 10.97 -4.74 6.10
C GLU A 73 10.05 -4.24 7.22
N LEU A 74 9.93 -5.03 8.29
CA LEU A 74 9.31 -4.56 9.51
C LEU A 74 10.32 -3.72 10.28
N ILE A 75 10.00 -2.44 10.43
CA ILE A 75 10.72 -1.51 11.32
C ILE A 75 9.82 -1.16 12.51
N ASP A 76 10.41 -0.73 13.61
CA ASP A 76 9.63 -0.31 14.77
C ASP A 76 9.13 1.15 14.68
N PHE A 77 8.23 1.50 15.58
CA PHE A 77 7.60 2.82 15.62
C PHE A 77 8.60 3.96 15.75
N CYS A 78 9.72 3.78 16.46
CA CYS A 78 10.75 4.82 16.57
C CYS A 78 11.44 5.04 15.23
N GLN A 79 11.76 3.98 14.50
CA GLN A 79 12.33 4.08 13.16
C GLN A 79 11.35 4.75 12.18
N ALA A 80 10.04 4.45 12.30
CA ALA A 80 9.01 5.02 11.42
C ALA A 80 8.60 6.47 11.76
N LYS A 81 8.61 6.86 13.04
CA LYS A 81 8.02 8.12 13.53
C LYS A 81 8.96 9.00 14.36
N GLY A 82 10.21 8.58 14.52
CA GLY A 82 11.24 9.27 15.30
C GLY A 82 11.37 8.75 16.73
N ASP A 83 12.58 8.85 17.28
CA ASP A 83 12.93 8.34 18.61
C ASP A 83 12.58 9.35 19.73
N TYR A 84 11.29 9.44 20.05
CA TYR A 84 10.77 10.24 21.16
C TYR A 84 10.36 9.36 22.34
N THR A 85 10.33 9.93 23.55
CA THR A 85 10.01 9.20 24.80
C THR A 85 8.69 8.44 24.72
N GLU A 86 7.67 9.03 24.11
CA GLU A 86 6.34 8.41 23.92
C GLU A 86 6.36 7.26 22.89
N ASN A 87 7.17 7.38 21.83
CA ASN A 87 7.28 6.37 20.79
C ASN A 87 8.04 5.13 21.24
N ARG A 88 9.01 5.28 22.15
CA ARG A 88 9.83 4.16 22.66
C ARG A 88 9.01 3.05 23.30
N GLN A 89 7.94 3.41 24.00
CA GLN A 89 7.03 2.44 24.63
C GLN A 89 6.27 1.64 23.57
N ILE A 90 5.78 2.30 22.52
CA ILE A 90 5.11 1.65 21.38
C ILE A 90 6.08 0.73 20.66
N ALA A 91 7.28 1.20 20.34
CA ALA A 91 8.31 0.42 19.68
C ALA A 91 8.72 -0.83 20.51
N GLU A 92 8.81 -0.72 21.84
CA GLU A 92 9.09 -1.88 22.69
C GLU A 92 7.95 -2.90 22.67
N GLN A 93 6.69 -2.45 22.68
CA GLN A 93 5.52 -3.32 22.56
C GLN A 93 5.48 -4.02 21.20
N GLU A 94 5.76 -3.31 20.10
CA GLU A 94 5.85 -3.87 18.76
C GLU A 94 6.93 -4.94 18.66
N ARG A 95 8.15 -4.67 19.15
CA ARG A 95 9.26 -5.65 19.16
C ARG A 95 8.91 -6.89 19.99
N LYS A 96 8.26 -6.72 21.16
CA LYS A 96 7.77 -7.85 21.98
C LYS A 96 6.73 -8.69 21.23
N ARG A 97 5.78 -8.03 20.56
CA ARG A 97 4.74 -8.70 19.75
C ARG A 97 5.36 -9.47 18.59
N CYS A 98 6.28 -8.86 17.85
CA CYS A 98 6.98 -9.52 16.74
C CYS A 98 7.73 -10.76 17.23
N LYS A 99 8.50 -10.65 18.33
CA LYS A 99 9.18 -11.79 18.94
C LYS A 99 8.22 -12.92 19.36
N ALA A 100 7.08 -12.58 19.97
CA ALA A 100 6.07 -13.57 20.36
C ALA A 100 5.43 -14.28 19.16
N MET A 101 5.34 -13.60 18.02
CA MET A 101 4.83 -14.15 16.76
C MET A 101 5.90 -14.87 15.93
N GLY A 102 7.18 -14.84 16.35
CA GLY A 102 8.29 -15.40 15.57
C GLY A 102 8.59 -14.62 14.29
N VAL A 103 8.37 -13.30 14.32
CA VAL A 103 8.62 -12.37 13.21
C VAL A 103 9.80 -11.48 13.57
N ASP A 104 10.80 -11.42 12.70
CA ASP A 104 11.99 -10.60 12.86
C ASP A 104 11.74 -9.14 12.43
N VAL A 105 12.20 -8.20 13.25
CA VAL A 105 12.26 -6.76 12.92
C VAL A 105 13.63 -6.47 12.32
N ASN A 106 13.71 -5.53 11.38
CA ASN A 106 14.91 -5.19 10.60
C ASN A 106 15.43 -6.33 9.72
N ARG A 107 14.49 -7.08 9.13
CA ARG A 107 14.72 -8.14 8.17
C ARG A 107 13.88 -7.90 6.94
N VAL A 108 14.48 -8.03 5.76
CA VAL A 108 13.76 -8.01 4.49
C VAL A 108 13.02 -9.34 4.29
N TYR A 109 11.73 -9.25 4.04
CA TYR A 109 10.84 -10.33 3.66
C TYR A 109 10.56 -10.24 2.15
N SER A 110 10.69 -11.37 1.46
CA SER A 110 10.25 -11.51 0.07
C SER A 110 8.73 -11.63 -0.04
N LEU A 111 8.19 -11.40 -1.24
CA LEU A 111 6.76 -11.53 -1.54
C LEU A 111 6.17 -12.89 -1.10
N ASP A 112 6.89 -13.98 -1.36
CA ASP A 112 6.45 -15.34 -0.99
C ASP A 112 6.48 -15.60 0.52
N GLU A 113 7.30 -14.86 1.28
CA GLU A 113 7.29 -14.94 2.74
C GLU A 113 6.15 -14.14 3.36
N LEU A 114 5.80 -13.00 2.75
CA LEU A 114 4.66 -12.17 3.14
C LEU A 114 3.33 -12.89 2.84
N VAL A 115 3.24 -13.54 1.68
CA VAL A 115 2.04 -14.25 1.22
C VAL A 115 2.41 -15.64 0.71
N ARG A 116 2.37 -16.61 1.63
CA ARG A 116 2.78 -18.01 1.36
C ARG A 116 1.78 -18.78 0.49
N GLY A 117 0.53 -18.36 0.47
CA GLY A 117 -0.52 -18.98 -0.34
C GLY A 117 -0.47 -18.54 -1.80
N ASN A 118 -0.98 -19.39 -2.69
CA ASN A 118 -1.19 -19.05 -4.10
C ASN A 118 -2.67 -18.81 -4.42
N ASP A 119 -3.58 -19.31 -3.58
CA ASP A 119 -5.02 -19.04 -3.69
C ASP A 119 -5.34 -17.70 -3.03
N ILE A 120 -5.23 -16.63 -3.82
CA ILE A 120 -5.41 -15.25 -3.34
C ILE A 120 -6.67 -14.65 -3.96
N LEU A 121 -7.57 -14.16 -3.10
CA LEU A 121 -8.69 -13.32 -3.50
C LEU A 121 -8.44 -11.90 -3.00
N PHE A 122 -8.36 -10.94 -3.92
CA PHE A 122 -8.28 -9.52 -3.61
C PHE A 122 -9.53 -8.81 -4.14
N SER A 123 -10.17 -8.00 -3.29
CA SER A 123 -11.33 -7.20 -3.65
C SER A 123 -11.17 -5.80 -3.08
N ALA A 124 -11.43 -4.78 -3.90
CA ALA A 124 -11.38 -3.38 -3.51
C ALA A 124 -12.59 -2.64 -4.07
N THR A 125 -13.25 -1.84 -3.21
CA THR A 125 -14.39 -0.99 -3.58
C THR A 125 -14.06 0.44 -3.23
N GLY A 126 -14.26 1.37 -4.17
CA GLY A 126 -13.97 2.78 -3.94
C GLY A 126 -15.04 3.42 -3.09
N VAL A 127 -14.66 3.97 -1.93
CA VAL A 127 -15.56 4.78 -1.10
C VAL A 127 -15.68 6.18 -1.74
N THR A 128 -14.55 6.84 -1.93
CA THR A 128 -14.41 8.08 -2.71
C THR A 128 -13.78 7.77 -4.07
N GLY A 129 -13.94 8.69 -5.03
CA GLY A 129 -13.31 8.54 -6.35
C GLY A 129 -11.79 8.46 -6.23
N GLY A 130 -11.19 7.43 -6.82
CA GLY A 130 -9.74 7.23 -6.88
C GLY A 130 -9.30 6.68 -8.23
N GLU A 131 -7.98 6.66 -8.44
CA GLU A 131 -7.38 6.19 -9.69
C GLU A 131 -7.61 4.68 -9.94
N LEU A 132 -7.73 3.89 -8.88
CA LEU A 132 -7.90 2.43 -8.98
C LEU A 132 -9.36 2.02 -9.22
N VAL A 133 -10.30 2.67 -8.53
CA VAL A 133 -11.73 2.35 -8.54
C VAL A 133 -12.55 3.62 -8.36
N ASN A 134 -13.71 3.68 -9.02
CA ASN A 134 -14.66 4.77 -8.84
C ASN A 134 -15.24 4.76 -7.43
N GLY A 135 -15.55 5.95 -6.92
CA GLY A 135 -16.26 6.10 -5.66
C GLY A 135 -17.74 5.78 -5.78
N ILE A 136 -18.39 5.60 -4.64
CA ILE A 136 -19.84 5.42 -4.58
C ILE A 136 -20.53 6.67 -5.15
N GLN A 137 -21.47 6.46 -6.08
CA GLN A 137 -22.30 7.51 -6.65
C GLN A 137 -23.75 7.33 -6.20
N GLN A 138 -24.31 8.37 -5.58
CA GLN A 138 -25.73 8.44 -5.22
C GLN A 138 -26.53 8.91 -6.45
N THR A 139 -27.28 8.01 -7.07
CA THR A 139 -28.27 8.36 -8.12
C THR A 139 -29.58 8.79 -7.47
N ALA A 140 -30.32 9.72 -8.07
CA ALA A 140 -31.52 10.33 -7.45
C ALA A 140 -32.73 9.37 -7.27
N GLU A 141 -32.61 8.09 -7.65
CA GLU A 141 -33.69 7.11 -7.65
C GLU A 141 -33.70 6.26 -6.36
N TRP A 142 -33.83 6.91 -5.20
CA TRP A 142 -33.87 6.23 -3.89
C TRP A 142 -35.23 5.56 -3.56
N GLY A 143 -35.89 4.97 -4.56
CA GLY A 143 -37.19 4.32 -4.42
C GLY A 143 -37.35 3.14 -5.37
N ALA A 144 -37.36 1.94 -4.80
CA ALA A 144 -37.41 0.61 -5.42
C ALA A 144 -36.06 0.12 -5.99
N ASP A 145 -35.49 -0.87 -5.31
CA ASP A 145 -34.38 -1.74 -5.73
C ASP A 145 -33.03 -1.05 -6.01
N ALA A 146 -32.24 -0.85 -4.94
CA ALA A 146 -30.90 -0.27 -5.02
C ALA A 146 -29.88 -1.26 -5.60
N ASP A 147 -29.53 -1.07 -6.86
CA ASP A 147 -28.39 -1.71 -7.53
C ASP A 147 -27.14 -0.83 -7.37
N ILE A 148 -26.09 -1.33 -6.70
CA ILE A 148 -24.77 -0.68 -6.62
C ILE A 148 -23.98 -1.14 -7.85
N THR A 149 -24.10 -0.41 -8.96
CA THR A 149 -23.30 -0.73 -10.16
C THR A 149 -21.92 -0.07 -10.13
N ASP A 150 -20.86 -0.88 -9.98
CA ASP A 150 -19.51 -0.55 -10.46
C ASP A 150 -19.50 -0.73 -11.99
N ARG A 151 -19.68 0.35 -12.75
CA ARG A 151 -19.60 0.33 -14.22
C ARG A 151 -18.17 0.61 -14.67
N ARG A 152 -17.34 -0.43 -14.77
CA ARG A 152 -16.29 -0.46 -15.80
C ARG A 152 -16.89 -1.03 -17.09
N ARG A 153 -17.16 -0.16 -18.06
CA ARG A 153 -17.17 -0.61 -19.47
C ARG A 153 -15.74 -1.00 -19.80
N GLY A 154 -15.47 -2.30 -19.87
CA GLY A 154 -14.23 -2.78 -20.49
C GLY A 154 -14.13 -2.29 -21.94
N PRO A 155 -12.92 -2.14 -22.50
CA PRO A 155 -12.77 -1.96 -23.93
C PRO A 155 -13.36 -3.21 -24.62
N ASN A 156 -14.19 -2.97 -25.64
CA ASN A 156 -14.72 -4.03 -26.50
C ASN A 156 -13.56 -4.85 -27.07
N VAL A 157 -13.50 -6.12 -26.70
CA VAL A 157 -12.90 -7.21 -27.49
C VAL A 157 -14.00 -8.17 -27.91
#